data_AF-A0A8H9C6V8-F1
#
_entry.id   AF-A0A8H9C6V8-F1
#
_cell.length_a   1.000
_cell.length_b   1.000
_cell.length_c   1.000
_cell.angle_alpha   90.00
_cell.angle_beta   90.00
_cell.angle_gamma   90.00
#
_symmetry.space_group_name_H-M   'P 1'
#
loop_
_entity.id
_entity.type
_entity.pdbx_description
1 polymer ?
#
loop_
_entity_poly.entity_id
_entity_poly.type
_entity_poly.pdbx_seq_one_letter_code
_entity_poly.pdbx_strand_id
1 'polypeptide(L)'
;MARQGAKRAKAGQGRHTATVPVDEAGGGPDAAPAALSWREERNAAARARLEKSLPAVFPAPVLRHALARPLVPPTPRLAVESYWRHHILRADRLARALAARSGQPEGWSWRLGPGGSIGAGSGKGPPGAREDSGWESLSGQGASGKGLPLSFRMPPAPFREGPHGLGKGHCCVCGQPVYRFGWHRDLWGTGTPNRNAAWHAACVAAWKFWIAPADHVKALKRRQGHRCAQSGKRLLRTAEVDHRVPLYRIWREERGRPWPELLGYWGVPNLQVVNRAVHADKCAAEAGERASVRRAGGAQGEPFGPAAPDLSGDPLSGPGEG
;
A
#
# COMPACT_ATOMS: atom_id res chain seq x y z
N MET A 1 -45.31 -45.17 27.37
CA MET A 1 -43.90 -44.76 27.18
C MET A 1 -43.82 -43.78 26.02
N ALA A 2 -42.93 -42.77 26.10
CA ALA A 2 -42.63 -41.73 25.10
C ALA A 2 -43.75 -40.68 24.85
N ARG A 3 -43.72 -39.53 25.54
CA ARG A 3 -42.98 -38.27 25.27
C ARG A 3 -43.76 -37.29 24.37
N GLN A 4 -44.45 -36.37 25.06
CA GLN A 4 -45.02 -35.12 24.57
C GLN A 4 -43.91 -34.16 24.13
N GLY A 5 -44.03 -33.57 22.93
CA GLY A 5 -43.25 -32.42 22.47
C GLY A 5 -44.06 -31.14 22.66
N ALA A 6 -43.65 -30.33 23.63
CA ALA A 6 -44.28 -29.07 23.98
C ALA A 6 -43.99 -27.96 22.94
N LYS A 7 -45.04 -27.38 22.36
CA LYS A 7 -45.00 -26.02 21.78
C LYS A 7 -45.30 -25.04 22.92
N ARG A 8 -44.31 -24.29 23.36
CA ARG A 8 -44.49 -23.18 24.32
C ARG A 8 -44.46 -21.85 23.58
N ALA A 9 -45.57 -21.13 23.69
CA ALA A 9 -45.75 -19.74 23.33
C ALA A 9 -45.51 -18.83 24.55
N LYS A 10 -45.22 -17.55 24.24
CA LYS A 10 -45.29 -16.32 25.05
C LYS A 10 -44.31 -16.09 26.22
N ALA A 11 -43.50 -15.04 26.08
CA ALA A 11 -43.44 -13.85 26.95
C ALA A 11 -42.63 -12.79 26.17
N GLY A 12 -43.05 -11.53 25.95
CA GLY A 12 -43.88 -10.69 26.78
C GLY A 12 -43.03 -9.98 27.84
N GLN A 13 -42.12 -9.09 27.43
CA GLN A 13 -41.46 -8.15 28.34
C GLN A 13 -41.37 -6.77 27.67
N GLY A 14 -41.93 -5.78 28.37
CA GLY A 14 -42.27 -4.46 27.87
C GLY A 14 -41.07 -3.56 27.63
N ARG A 15 -41.17 -2.77 26.56
CA ARG A 15 -40.37 -1.56 26.43
C ARG A 15 -41.05 -0.46 27.23
N HIS A 16 -40.43 -0.07 28.33
CA HIS A 16 -40.70 1.20 28.98
C HIS A 16 -40.41 2.34 27.99
N THR A 17 -41.45 3.03 27.55
CA THR A 17 -41.35 4.35 26.95
C THR A 17 -41.03 5.34 28.06
N ALA A 18 -39.73 5.56 28.31
CA ALA A 18 -39.30 6.75 29.01
C ALA A 18 -39.42 7.92 28.04
N THR A 19 -40.45 8.73 28.21
CA THR A 19 -40.52 10.09 27.71
C THR A 19 -39.35 10.87 28.30
N VAL A 20 -38.28 11.03 27.51
CA VAL A 20 -37.22 11.99 27.81
C VAL A 20 -37.81 13.38 27.56
N PRO A 21 -37.73 14.31 28.52
CA PRO A 21 -38.18 15.68 28.28
C PRO A 21 -37.33 16.28 27.16
N VAL A 22 -38.03 16.84 26.18
CA VAL A 22 -37.47 17.70 25.15
C VAL A 22 -37.08 19.00 25.86
N ASP A 23 -35.81 19.10 26.25
CA ASP A 23 -35.18 20.39 26.51
C ASP A 23 -34.91 21.04 25.15
N GLU A 24 -35.85 21.90 24.76
CA GLU A 24 -35.65 22.88 23.71
C GLU A 24 -34.62 23.93 24.15
N ALA A 25 -33.81 24.33 23.17
CA ALA A 25 -33.16 25.63 23.06
C ALA A 25 -32.04 25.98 24.05
N GLY A 26 -30.80 25.73 23.60
CA GLY A 26 -29.60 26.36 24.15
C GLY A 26 -28.35 26.22 23.27
N GLY A 27 -28.52 26.12 21.95
CA GLY A 27 -27.39 26.09 21.00
C GLY A 27 -26.74 27.46 20.83
N GLY A 28 -25.97 27.89 21.82
CA GLY A 28 -25.25 29.18 21.80
C GLY A 28 -24.10 29.21 20.77
N PRO A 29 -23.82 30.38 20.15
CA PRO A 29 -22.75 30.58 19.16
C PRO A 29 -21.31 30.56 19.72
N ASP A 30 -21.10 30.22 21.00
CA ASP A 30 -19.84 30.48 21.72
C ASP A 30 -18.76 29.36 21.65
N ALA A 31 -18.97 28.29 20.89
CA ALA A 31 -17.97 27.21 20.75
C ALA A 31 -16.79 27.55 19.81
N ALA A 32 -16.94 28.55 18.94
CA ALA A 32 -15.93 28.95 17.96
C ALA A 32 -14.67 29.65 18.54
N PRO A 33 -14.77 30.62 19.48
CA PRO A 33 -13.59 31.36 19.98
C PRO A 33 -12.61 30.47 20.75
N ALA A 34 -13.09 29.54 21.56
CA ALA A 34 -12.23 28.63 22.35
C ALA A 34 -11.41 27.65 21.48
N ALA A 35 -11.96 27.23 20.33
CA ALA A 35 -11.26 26.36 19.40
C ALA A 35 -10.17 27.09 18.59
N LEU A 36 -10.37 28.39 18.33
CA LEU A 36 -9.36 29.24 17.68
C LEU A 36 -8.21 29.55 18.66
N SER A 37 -8.51 29.93 19.89
CA SER A 37 -7.48 30.21 20.92
C SER A 37 -6.61 29.00 21.21
N TRP A 38 -7.20 27.80 21.35
CA TRP A 38 -6.42 26.57 21.55
C TRP A 38 -5.48 26.27 20.37
N ARG A 39 -5.92 26.49 19.13
CA ARG A 39 -5.07 26.27 17.93
C ARG A 39 -3.92 27.27 17.89
N GLU A 40 -4.19 28.52 18.23
CA GLU A 40 -3.21 29.60 18.26
C GLU A 40 -2.13 29.34 19.32
N GLU A 41 -2.51 29.05 20.56
CA GLU A 41 -1.60 28.69 21.65
C GLU A 41 -0.74 27.47 21.30
N ARG A 42 -1.38 26.41 20.79
CA ARG A 42 -0.68 25.20 20.36
C ARG A 42 0.30 25.49 19.24
N ASN A 43 -0.08 26.31 18.26
CA ASN A 43 0.80 26.69 17.15
C ASN A 43 1.94 27.59 17.61
N ALA A 44 1.71 28.52 18.53
CA ALA A 44 2.75 29.36 19.11
C ALA A 44 3.81 28.48 19.81
N ALA A 45 3.38 27.56 20.66
CA ALA A 45 4.28 26.61 21.33
C ALA A 45 5.02 25.70 20.32
N ALA A 46 4.33 25.23 19.27
CA ALA A 46 4.95 24.40 18.24
C ALA A 46 5.98 25.18 17.39
N ARG A 47 5.70 26.45 17.04
CA ARG A 47 6.63 27.34 16.34
C ARG A 47 7.89 27.57 17.15
N ALA A 48 7.75 27.93 18.43
CA ALA A 48 8.88 28.14 19.33
C ALA A 48 9.78 26.88 19.43
N ARG A 49 9.18 25.68 19.54
CA ARG A 49 9.93 24.41 19.53
C ARG A 49 10.61 24.12 18.20
N LEU A 50 9.92 24.38 17.09
CA LEU A 50 10.48 24.20 15.75
C LEU A 50 11.69 25.12 15.58
N GLU A 51 11.54 26.42 15.82
CA GLU A 51 12.59 27.43 15.71
C GLU A 51 13.82 27.09 16.56
N LYS A 52 13.61 26.70 17.83
CA LYS A 52 14.70 26.27 18.72
C LYS A 52 15.49 25.06 18.20
N SER A 53 14.86 24.20 17.40
CA SER A 53 15.47 22.96 16.91
C SER A 53 15.88 23.00 15.43
N LEU A 54 15.67 24.12 14.74
CA LEU A 54 16.07 24.29 13.35
C LEU A 54 17.61 24.35 13.25
N PRO A 55 18.23 23.53 12.39
CA PRO A 55 19.64 23.73 12.05
C PRO A 55 19.84 24.99 11.20
N ALA A 56 21.07 25.52 11.17
CA ALA A 56 21.44 26.66 10.34
C ALA A 56 21.08 26.47 8.86
N VAL A 57 21.25 25.25 8.33
CA VAL A 57 20.80 24.88 6.99
C VAL A 57 19.56 23.99 7.09
N PHE A 58 18.41 24.51 6.65
CA PHE A 58 17.15 23.77 6.56
C PHE A 58 16.41 24.11 5.25
N PRO A 59 15.75 23.13 4.58
CA PRO A 59 15.12 23.41 3.29
C PRO A 59 14.00 24.45 3.38
N ALA A 60 14.20 25.62 2.78
CA ALA A 60 13.22 26.72 2.81
C ALA A 60 11.80 26.31 2.32
N PRO A 61 11.63 25.48 1.27
CA PRO A 61 10.29 25.02 0.88
C PRO A 61 9.60 24.17 1.97
N VAL A 62 10.36 23.41 2.75
CA VAL A 62 9.84 22.59 3.85
C VAL A 62 9.40 23.50 5.01
N LEU A 63 10.22 24.49 5.38
CA LEU A 63 9.88 25.44 6.44
C LEU A 63 8.64 26.26 6.07
N ARG A 64 8.60 26.82 4.86
CA ARG A 64 7.44 27.57 4.37
C ARG A 64 6.16 26.73 4.43
N HIS A 65 6.23 25.47 3.97
CA HIS A 65 5.11 24.54 4.06
C HIS A 65 4.68 24.29 5.51
N ALA A 66 5.64 24.05 6.41
CA ALA A 66 5.39 23.76 7.82
C ALA A 66 4.67 24.92 8.52
N LEU A 67 5.13 26.17 8.31
CA LEU A 67 4.55 27.37 8.90
C LEU A 67 3.18 27.74 8.32
N ALA A 68 2.85 27.25 7.12
CA ALA A 68 1.55 27.41 6.47
C ALA A 68 0.54 26.32 6.86
N ARG A 69 0.89 25.36 7.73
CA ARG A 69 -0.05 24.32 8.17
C ARG A 69 -1.03 24.87 9.21
N PRO A 70 -2.30 24.41 9.20
CA PRO A 70 -3.25 24.74 10.27
C PRO A 70 -2.76 24.32 11.66
N LEU A 71 -2.01 23.21 11.74
CA LEU A 71 -1.26 22.79 12.92
C LEU A 71 0.22 22.69 12.54
N VAL A 72 1.05 23.55 13.15
CA VAL A 72 2.49 23.62 12.87
C VAL A 72 3.18 22.37 13.42
N PRO A 73 3.98 21.66 12.62
CA PRO A 73 4.76 20.52 13.11
C PRO A 73 5.83 21.03 14.09
N PRO A 74 5.91 20.47 15.31
CA PRO A 74 6.76 21.03 16.37
C PRO A 74 8.26 20.70 16.22
N THR A 75 8.64 19.86 15.24
CA THR A 75 10.03 19.43 15.03
C THR A 75 10.41 19.43 13.55
N PRO A 76 11.71 19.61 13.21
CA PRO A 76 12.18 19.61 11.82
C PRO A 76 11.88 18.29 11.10
N ARG A 77 11.96 17.16 11.81
CA ARG A 77 11.60 15.85 11.25
C ARG A 77 10.13 15.81 10.84
N LEU A 78 9.23 16.23 11.72
CA LEU A 78 7.79 16.26 11.43
C LEU A 78 7.46 17.28 10.32
N ALA A 79 8.22 18.37 10.21
CA ALA A 79 8.12 19.32 9.11
C ALA A 79 8.47 18.67 7.76
N VAL A 80 9.59 17.94 7.70
CA VAL A 80 10.01 17.17 6.51
C VAL A 80 8.98 16.11 6.14
N GLU A 81 8.49 15.32 7.10
CA GLU A 81 7.46 14.30 6.87
C GLU A 81 6.14 14.93 6.36
N SER A 82 5.69 16.01 7.00
CA SER A 82 4.49 16.76 6.58
C SER A 82 4.63 17.28 5.15
N TYR A 83 5.78 17.84 4.80
CA TYR A 83 6.03 18.34 3.45
C TYR A 83 5.88 17.24 2.40
N TRP A 84 6.53 16.09 2.57
CA TRP A 84 6.45 15.00 1.58
C TRP A 84 5.05 14.39 1.47
N ARG A 85 4.31 14.26 2.58
CA ARG A 85 2.92 13.77 2.58
C ARG A 85 1.99 14.67 1.76
N HIS A 86 2.23 15.98 1.74
CA HIS A 86 1.42 16.94 0.96
C HIS A 86 1.90 17.10 -0.49
N HIS A 87 3.14 16.73 -0.77
CA HIS A 87 3.75 16.82 -2.10
C HIS A 87 3.93 15.43 -2.73
N ILE A 88 2.87 14.61 -2.69
CA ILE A 88 2.96 13.18 -3.00
C ILE A 88 3.48 12.88 -4.42
N LEU A 89 3.11 13.70 -5.41
CA LEU A 89 3.60 13.54 -6.80
C LEU A 89 5.09 13.88 -6.92
N ARG A 90 5.59 14.80 -6.08
CA ARG A 90 7.02 15.13 -5.99
C ARG A 90 7.78 14.01 -5.29
N ALA A 91 7.18 13.43 -4.24
CA ALA A 91 7.72 12.28 -3.53
C ALA A 91 7.89 11.07 -4.47
N ASP A 92 6.86 10.71 -5.26
CA ASP A 92 6.94 9.67 -6.29
C ASP A 92 8.10 9.90 -7.25
N ARG A 93 8.16 11.08 -7.87
CA ARG A 93 9.19 11.42 -8.85
C ARG A 93 10.58 11.33 -8.25
N LEU A 94 10.77 11.86 -7.04
CA LEU A 94 12.06 11.82 -6.36
C LEU A 94 12.45 10.39 -6.00
N ALA A 95 11.55 9.59 -5.43
CA ALA A 95 11.85 8.22 -5.04
C ALA A 95 12.29 7.37 -6.25
N ARG A 96 11.61 7.50 -7.39
CA ARG A 96 12.00 6.82 -8.63
C ARG A 96 13.32 7.33 -9.19
N ALA A 97 13.58 8.64 -9.12
CA ALA A 97 14.87 9.19 -9.53
C ALA A 97 16.03 8.70 -8.64
N LEU A 98 15.80 8.59 -7.33
CA LEU A 98 16.79 8.03 -6.40
C LEU A 98 17.04 6.54 -6.67
N ALA A 99 15.99 5.77 -6.97
CA ALA A 99 16.13 4.36 -7.37
C ALA A 99 16.94 4.23 -8.67
N ALA A 100 16.65 5.06 -9.68
CA ALA A 100 17.40 5.08 -10.93
C ALA A 100 18.89 5.39 -10.71
N ARG A 101 19.22 6.29 -9.76
CA ARG A 101 20.60 6.59 -9.38
C ARG A 101 21.33 5.42 -8.71
N SER A 102 20.62 4.56 -7.99
CA SER A 102 21.23 3.35 -7.39
C SER A 102 21.38 2.22 -8.40
N GLY A 103 20.52 2.18 -9.41
CA GLY A 103 20.44 1.06 -10.33
C GLY A 103 19.84 -0.19 -9.70
N GLN A 104 19.77 -1.24 -10.51
CA GLN A 104 19.40 -2.58 -10.04
C GLN A 104 20.62 -3.24 -9.38
N PRO A 105 20.47 -3.84 -8.19
CA PRO A 105 21.56 -4.62 -7.59
C PRO A 105 21.94 -5.81 -8.48
N GLU A 106 23.23 -6.13 -8.51
CA GLU A 106 23.75 -7.26 -9.28
C GLU A 106 23.05 -8.57 -8.89
N GLY A 107 22.70 -9.37 -9.90
CA GLY A 107 21.99 -10.65 -9.72
C GLY A 107 20.56 -10.53 -9.20
N TRP A 108 20.04 -9.32 -8.97
CA TRP A 108 18.65 -9.16 -8.53
C TRP A 108 17.66 -9.41 -9.67
N SER A 109 16.56 -10.08 -9.33
CA SER A 109 15.40 -10.24 -10.22
C SER A 109 14.11 -10.13 -9.42
N TRP A 110 13.04 -9.65 -10.05
CA TRP A 110 11.76 -9.49 -9.36
C TRP A 110 11.10 -10.86 -9.13
N ARG A 111 11.03 -11.26 -7.86
CA ARG A 111 10.41 -12.50 -7.38
C ARG A 111 9.38 -12.23 -6.27
N LEU A 112 8.44 -13.15 -6.08
CA LEU A 112 7.47 -13.12 -4.99
C LEU A 112 7.91 -14.07 -3.87
N GLY A 113 7.54 -13.74 -2.63
CA GLY A 113 7.74 -14.63 -1.49
C GLY A 113 6.82 -15.85 -1.54
N PRO A 114 7.17 -16.95 -0.82
CA PRO A 114 6.45 -18.24 -0.86
C PRO A 114 4.99 -18.22 -0.37
N GLY A 115 4.43 -17.07 0.03
CA GLY A 115 3.02 -16.90 0.39
C GLY A 115 2.17 -16.21 -0.68
N GLY A 116 2.72 -15.90 -1.86
CA GLY A 116 2.02 -15.20 -2.92
C GLY A 116 1.22 -16.11 -3.85
N SER A 117 0.08 -16.62 -3.41
CA SER A 117 -0.86 -17.27 -4.33
C SER A 117 -1.43 -16.22 -5.31
N ILE A 118 -1.22 -16.46 -6.60
CA ILE A 118 -1.86 -15.70 -7.67
C ILE A 118 -3.31 -16.20 -7.77
N GLY A 119 -4.19 -15.61 -6.96
CA GLY A 119 -5.63 -15.65 -7.17
C GLY A 119 -6.43 -16.44 -6.15
N ALA A 120 -7.12 -15.72 -5.27
CA ALA A 120 -8.51 -15.98 -4.87
C ALA A 120 -9.04 -14.75 -4.12
N GLY A 121 -10.28 -14.36 -4.43
CA GLY A 121 -11.22 -13.58 -3.63
C GLY A 121 -10.71 -12.55 -2.63
N SER A 122 -11.11 -11.29 -2.84
CA SER A 122 -11.40 -10.34 -1.78
C SER A 122 -12.36 -10.94 -0.74
N GLY A 123 -11.82 -11.56 0.30
CA GLY A 123 -12.53 -11.94 1.51
C GLY A 123 -12.33 -10.88 2.57
N LYS A 124 -13.43 -10.30 3.06
CA LYS A 124 -13.47 -9.40 4.21
C LYS A 124 -12.75 -10.05 5.39
N GLY A 125 -11.70 -9.40 5.90
CA GLY A 125 -11.12 -9.76 7.19
C GLY A 125 -12.17 -9.57 8.30
N PRO A 126 -12.12 -10.36 9.39
CA PRO A 126 -13.07 -10.25 10.49
C PRO A 126 -12.92 -8.89 11.18
N PRO A 127 -14.02 -8.29 11.66
CA PRO A 127 -13.96 -7.01 12.35
C PRO A 127 -13.38 -7.23 13.76
N GLY A 128 -12.25 -6.59 14.08
CA GLY A 128 -11.79 -6.55 15.48
C GLY A 128 -10.29 -6.43 15.77
N ALA A 129 -9.40 -6.31 14.79
CA ALA A 129 -7.98 -6.08 15.08
C ALA A 129 -7.71 -4.57 15.27
N ARG A 130 -7.50 -4.16 16.53
CA ARG A 130 -7.02 -2.83 16.93
C ARG A 130 -5.70 -2.50 16.20
N GLU A 131 -5.68 -1.33 15.55
CA GLU A 131 -4.49 -0.71 14.96
C GLU A 131 -3.61 -0.11 16.06
N ASP A 132 -2.75 -0.90 16.70
CA ASP A 132 -1.68 -0.36 17.53
C ASP A 132 -0.37 -1.10 17.26
N SER A 133 0.65 -0.34 16.86
CA SER A 133 2.09 -0.64 16.93
C SER A 133 2.55 -2.05 16.47
N GLY A 134 2.97 -2.20 15.21
CA GLY A 134 3.47 -3.49 14.72
C GLY A 134 4.31 -3.46 13.46
N TRP A 135 5.25 -2.51 13.31
CA TRP A 135 6.26 -2.59 12.23
C TRP A 135 7.65 -3.05 12.73
N GLU A 136 7.78 -3.35 14.03
CA GLU A 136 9.08 -3.60 14.70
C GLU A 136 9.41 -5.07 14.99
N SER A 137 8.59 -6.05 14.57
CA SER A 137 8.89 -7.46 14.87
C SER A 137 8.65 -8.40 13.69
N LEU A 138 9.66 -8.51 12.82
CA LEU A 138 9.85 -9.61 11.86
C LEU A 138 11.35 -9.95 11.77
N SER A 139 11.97 -10.25 12.90
CA SER A 139 13.36 -10.69 12.99
C SER A 139 13.49 -12.06 13.67
N GLY A 140 13.29 -13.12 12.89
CA GLY A 140 13.66 -14.51 13.20
C GLY A 140 12.66 -15.46 12.52
N GLN A 141 13.00 -16.52 11.77
CA GLN A 141 14.19 -17.17 11.26
C GLN A 141 13.77 -17.79 9.90
N GLY A 142 14.70 -17.93 8.95
CA GLY A 142 14.45 -18.37 7.56
C GLY A 142 14.91 -17.32 6.54
N ALA A 143 16.09 -17.51 5.96
CA ALA A 143 16.79 -16.50 5.17
C ALA A 143 16.27 -16.31 3.73
N SER A 144 15.50 -17.26 3.17
CA SER A 144 15.14 -17.24 1.74
C SER A 144 13.91 -16.40 1.35
N GLY A 145 13.25 -15.71 2.29
CA GLY A 145 12.02 -14.95 2.00
C GLY A 145 11.91 -13.57 2.65
N LYS A 146 12.88 -13.15 3.46
CA LYS A 146 12.80 -11.88 4.19
C LYS A 146 12.86 -10.70 3.23
N GLY A 147 11.81 -9.87 3.25
CA GLY A 147 11.72 -8.65 2.46
C GLY A 147 11.08 -8.82 1.07
N LEU A 148 10.75 -10.05 0.66
CA LEU A 148 10.08 -10.28 -0.62
C LEU A 148 8.60 -9.83 -0.59
N PRO A 149 8.10 -9.25 -1.70
CA PRO A 149 6.69 -8.92 -1.82
C PRO A 149 5.82 -10.19 -1.81
N LEU A 150 4.71 -10.15 -1.07
CA LEU A 150 3.73 -11.23 -1.02
C LEU A 150 2.86 -11.30 -2.29
N SER A 151 2.80 -10.23 -3.08
CA SER A 151 2.06 -10.24 -4.35
C SER A 151 2.64 -9.22 -5.30
N PHE A 152 2.35 -9.39 -6.59
CA PHE A 152 2.70 -8.41 -7.62
C PHE A 152 2.02 -7.05 -7.44
N ARG A 153 1.09 -6.89 -6.49
CA ARG A 153 0.50 -5.60 -6.15
C ARG A 153 1.45 -4.76 -5.28
N MET A 154 2.44 -5.38 -4.64
CA MET A 154 3.47 -4.68 -3.89
C MET A 154 4.62 -4.29 -4.83
N PRO A 155 5.10 -3.03 -4.77
CA PRO A 155 6.26 -2.62 -5.57
C PRO A 155 7.49 -3.45 -5.21
N PRO A 156 8.34 -3.82 -6.18
CA PRO A 156 9.64 -4.42 -5.90
C PRO A 156 10.51 -3.43 -5.10
N ALA A 157 11.21 -3.96 -4.09
CA ALA A 157 12.09 -3.18 -3.21
C ALA A 157 13.34 -4.00 -2.86
N PRO A 158 14.31 -4.12 -3.78
CA PRO A 158 15.45 -5.02 -3.66
C PRO A 158 16.22 -4.81 -2.36
N PHE A 159 16.42 -3.56 -1.94
CA PHE A 159 17.17 -3.23 -0.72
C PHE A 159 16.44 -3.54 0.60
N ARG A 160 15.22 -4.08 0.55
CA ARG A 160 14.56 -4.72 1.70
C ARG A 160 14.88 -6.22 1.80
N GLU A 161 15.34 -6.82 0.72
CA GLU A 161 15.66 -8.24 0.66
C GLU A 161 17.03 -8.47 1.29
N GLY A 162 17.13 -9.49 2.16
CA GLY A 162 18.36 -9.78 2.90
C GLY A 162 19.63 -9.77 2.04
N PRO A 163 19.70 -10.50 0.91
CA PRO A 163 20.89 -10.57 0.07
C PRO A 163 21.33 -9.23 -0.55
N HIS A 164 20.44 -8.24 -0.65
CA HIS A 164 20.73 -6.95 -1.26
C HIS A 164 20.58 -5.79 -0.27
N GLY A 165 20.36 -6.08 1.02
CA GLY A 165 20.14 -5.06 2.04
C GLY A 165 21.41 -4.27 2.36
N LEU A 166 21.33 -2.95 2.31
CA LEU A 166 22.46 -2.04 2.60
C LEU A 166 22.56 -1.62 4.08
N GLY A 167 21.65 -2.12 4.93
CA GLY A 167 21.61 -1.80 6.36
C GLY A 167 21.20 -0.35 6.67
N LYS A 168 21.35 0.04 7.96
CA LYS A 168 21.01 1.40 8.40
C LYS A 168 21.97 2.43 7.79
N GLY A 169 21.49 3.65 7.60
CA GLY A 169 22.19 4.69 6.84
C GLY A 169 21.82 4.74 5.36
N HIS A 170 21.17 3.69 4.84
CA HIS A 170 20.70 3.61 3.45
C HIS A 170 19.19 3.40 3.41
N CYS A 171 18.54 3.94 2.38
CA CYS A 171 17.11 3.78 2.22
C CYS A 171 16.79 2.39 1.65
N CYS A 172 15.98 1.59 2.35
CA CYS A 172 15.60 0.25 1.87
C CYS A 172 14.65 0.27 0.66
N VAL A 173 14.13 1.43 0.26
CA VAL A 173 13.40 1.56 -1.01
C VAL A 173 14.34 1.94 -2.13
N CYS A 174 15.04 3.06 -2.04
CA CYS A 174 15.81 3.55 -3.20
C CYS A 174 17.29 3.17 -3.19
N GLY A 175 17.84 2.62 -2.11
CA GLY A 175 19.26 2.29 -1.94
C GLY A 175 20.18 3.46 -1.57
N GLN A 176 19.72 4.70 -1.75
CA GLN A 176 20.55 5.89 -1.54
C GLN A 176 20.78 6.20 -0.04
N PRO A 177 21.90 6.84 0.33
CA PRO A 177 22.17 7.25 1.71
C PRO A 177 21.10 8.19 2.28
N VAL A 178 20.75 7.99 3.55
CA VAL A 178 19.75 8.78 4.28
C VAL A 178 20.45 9.74 5.22
N TYR A 179 20.13 11.03 5.13
CA TYR A 179 20.72 12.07 5.96
C TYR A 179 19.78 12.53 7.07
N ARG A 180 20.18 13.56 7.81
CA ARG A 180 19.42 14.11 8.94
C ARG A 180 17.96 14.37 8.55
N PHE A 181 17.06 14.05 9.47
CA PHE A 181 15.59 14.13 9.29
C PHE A 181 15.02 13.25 8.16
N GLY A 182 15.75 12.24 7.67
CA GLY A 182 15.31 11.41 6.55
C GLY A 182 15.43 12.13 5.21
N TRP A 183 16.29 13.15 5.10
CA TRP A 183 16.53 13.87 3.86
C TRP A 183 17.40 13.05 2.90
N HIS A 184 17.24 13.30 1.60
CA HIS A 184 17.82 12.50 0.52
C HIS A 184 19.17 13.04 0.02
N ARG A 185 19.65 14.14 0.60
CA ARG A 185 20.93 14.80 0.28
C ARG A 185 21.61 15.25 1.57
N ASP A 186 22.93 15.32 1.54
CA ASP A 186 23.69 15.93 2.62
C ASP A 186 23.61 17.46 2.49
N LEU A 187 22.66 18.06 3.20
CA LEU A 187 22.57 19.52 3.26
C LEU A 187 23.47 20.13 4.34
N TRP A 188 24.04 19.30 5.21
CA TRP A 188 24.80 19.74 6.38
C TRP A 188 26.30 19.56 6.20
N GLY A 189 26.73 18.96 5.07
CA GLY A 189 28.14 18.76 4.73
C GLY A 189 28.87 17.83 5.69
N THR A 190 28.15 16.95 6.41
CA THR A 190 28.76 16.07 7.39
C THR A 190 29.43 14.85 6.76
N GLY A 191 29.19 14.60 5.47
CA GLY A 191 29.67 13.43 4.71
C GLY A 191 29.14 12.09 5.20
N THR A 192 28.32 12.10 6.26
CA THR A 192 27.98 10.93 7.07
C THR A 192 26.47 10.68 7.05
N PRO A 193 26.03 9.52 6.53
CA PRO A 193 24.62 9.14 6.60
C PRO A 193 24.14 8.91 8.04
N ASN A 194 22.84 9.09 8.25
CA ASN A 194 22.17 8.82 9.52
C ASN A 194 22.04 7.30 9.75
N ARG A 195 22.95 6.75 10.55
CA ARG A 195 23.01 5.32 10.92
C ARG A 195 21.80 4.80 11.70
N ASN A 196 20.85 5.66 12.07
CA ASN A 196 19.59 5.26 12.72
C ASN A 196 18.40 5.26 11.76
N ALA A 197 18.59 5.66 10.50
CA ALA A 197 17.53 5.72 9.51
C ALA A 197 17.70 4.65 8.43
N ALA A 198 16.60 4.02 8.04
CA ALA A 198 16.53 3.09 6.91
C ALA A 198 15.63 3.62 5.77
N TRP A 199 15.22 4.88 5.86
CA TRP A 199 14.18 5.47 5.02
C TRP A 199 14.39 6.96 4.79
N HIS A 200 14.29 7.41 3.55
CA HIS A 200 13.97 8.81 3.29
C HIS A 200 12.51 9.09 3.60
N ALA A 201 12.22 10.27 4.13
CA ALA A 201 10.85 10.74 4.30
C ALA A 201 10.08 10.79 2.96
N ALA A 202 10.77 11.16 1.87
CA ALA A 202 10.21 11.14 0.52
C ALA A 202 9.85 9.72 0.06
N CYS A 203 10.74 8.75 0.29
CA CYS A 203 10.52 7.35 -0.08
C CYS A 203 9.40 6.70 0.75
N VAL A 204 9.24 7.06 2.02
CA VAL A 204 8.07 6.62 2.82
C VAL A 204 6.77 7.15 2.22
N ALA A 205 6.72 8.43 1.87
CA ALA A 205 5.53 9.03 1.25
C ALA A 205 5.22 8.36 -0.10
N ALA A 206 6.24 8.18 -0.96
CA ALA A 206 6.08 7.49 -2.25
C ALA A 206 5.61 6.04 -2.07
N TRP A 207 6.20 5.30 -1.13
CA TRP A 207 5.79 3.92 -0.85
C TRP A 207 4.32 3.82 -0.43
N LYS A 208 3.88 4.68 0.48
CA LYS A 208 2.46 4.75 0.89
C LYS A 208 1.55 5.05 -0.30
N PHE A 209 1.97 5.96 -1.16
CA PHE A 209 1.23 6.29 -2.39
C PHE A 209 1.16 5.11 -3.37
N TRP A 210 2.24 4.34 -3.55
CA TRP A 210 2.28 3.19 -4.44
C TRP A 210 1.38 2.04 -3.98
N ILE A 211 1.27 1.81 -2.67
CA ILE A 211 0.44 0.71 -2.12
C ILE A 211 -1.03 1.12 -1.90
N ALA A 212 -1.31 2.42 -1.78
CA ALA A 212 -2.65 2.96 -1.56
C ALA A 212 -2.91 4.24 -2.39
N PRO A 213 -2.86 4.16 -3.73
CA PRO A 213 -2.99 5.35 -4.57
C PRO A 213 -4.39 5.99 -4.52
N ALA A 214 -5.42 5.23 -4.13
CA ALA A 214 -6.80 5.70 -3.95
C ALA A 214 -6.91 6.83 -2.90
N ASP A 215 -6.10 6.78 -1.84
CA ASP A 215 -6.07 7.81 -0.78
C ASP A 215 -5.63 9.18 -1.32
N HIS A 216 -4.98 9.19 -2.48
CA HIS A 216 -4.42 10.37 -3.12
C HIS A 216 -5.22 10.82 -4.36
N VAL A 217 -6.47 10.34 -4.52
CA VAL A 217 -7.33 10.66 -5.67
C VAL A 217 -7.46 12.17 -5.94
N LYS A 218 -7.51 13.02 -4.90
CA LYS A 218 -7.61 14.48 -5.07
C LYS A 218 -6.38 15.05 -5.78
N ALA A 219 -5.18 14.55 -5.48
CA ALA A 219 -3.94 14.97 -6.13
C ALA A 219 -3.89 14.50 -7.59
N LEU A 220 -4.33 13.26 -7.85
CA LEU A 220 -4.39 12.70 -9.19
C LEU A 220 -5.44 13.39 -10.09
N LYS A 221 -6.62 13.71 -9.54
CA LYS A 221 -7.66 14.51 -10.23
C LYS A 221 -7.11 15.87 -10.67
N ARG A 222 -6.41 16.58 -9.79
CA ARG A 222 -5.77 17.86 -10.12
C ARG A 222 -4.72 17.71 -11.22
N ARG A 223 -3.86 16.69 -11.15
CA ARG A 223 -2.86 16.41 -12.19
C ARG A 223 -3.49 16.20 -13.57
N GLN A 224 -4.66 15.58 -13.63
CA GLN A 224 -5.40 15.33 -14.88
C GLN A 224 -6.30 16.48 -15.31
N GLY A 225 -6.18 17.68 -14.72
CA GLY A 225 -7.07 18.80 -15.05
C GLY A 225 -8.55 18.49 -14.78
N HIS A 226 -8.83 17.59 -13.83
CA HIS A 226 -10.17 17.10 -13.53
C HIS A 226 -10.91 16.47 -14.73
N ARG A 227 -10.15 15.85 -15.66
CA ARG A 227 -10.67 15.11 -16.82
C ARG A 227 -10.33 13.63 -16.74
N CYS A 228 -11.29 12.80 -17.17
CA CYS A 228 -11.13 11.36 -17.29
C CYS A 228 -10.03 11.07 -18.30
N ALA A 229 -9.03 10.29 -17.89
CA ALA A 229 -7.88 10.00 -18.74
C ALA A 229 -8.24 9.25 -20.03
N GLN A 230 -9.32 8.46 -20.00
CA GLN A 230 -9.72 7.63 -21.14
C GLN A 230 -10.83 8.27 -21.99
N SER A 231 -11.82 8.92 -21.36
CA SER A 231 -12.97 9.47 -22.10
C SER A 231 -12.92 10.98 -22.33
N GLY A 232 -11.96 11.70 -21.74
CA GLY A 232 -11.90 13.17 -21.81
C GLY A 232 -13.02 13.92 -21.08
N LYS A 233 -14.04 13.22 -20.56
CA LYS A 233 -15.16 13.83 -19.81
C LYS A 233 -14.71 14.34 -18.44
N ARG A 234 -15.49 15.23 -17.82
CA ARG A 234 -15.22 15.68 -16.44
C ARG A 234 -15.22 14.52 -15.45
N LEU A 235 -14.29 14.54 -14.50
CA LEU A 235 -14.22 13.54 -13.43
C LEU A 235 -15.35 13.76 -12.42
N LEU A 236 -16.11 12.70 -12.17
CA LEU A 236 -17.18 12.68 -11.17
C LEU A 236 -16.62 12.51 -9.75
N ARG A 237 -17.47 12.69 -8.73
CA ARG A 237 -17.10 12.40 -7.33
C ARG A 237 -16.68 10.93 -7.17
N THR A 238 -17.41 10.04 -7.83
CA THR A 238 -17.24 8.58 -7.86
C THR A 238 -16.16 8.09 -8.82
N ALA A 239 -15.35 8.97 -9.40
CA ALA A 239 -14.22 8.55 -10.21
C ALA A 239 -13.17 7.81 -9.38
N GLU A 240 -12.60 6.76 -9.94
CA GLU A 240 -11.74 5.78 -9.29
C GLU A 240 -10.31 5.90 -9.82
N VAL A 241 -9.34 5.53 -8.98
CA VAL A 241 -7.92 5.45 -9.36
C VAL A 241 -7.66 4.08 -9.96
N ASP A 242 -6.98 4.07 -11.10
CA ASP A 242 -6.73 2.87 -11.88
C ASP A 242 -5.30 2.89 -12.45
N HIS A 243 -4.77 1.72 -12.79
CA HIS A 243 -3.49 1.56 -13.47
C HIS A 243 -3.73 1.49 -14.98
N ARG A 244 -3.02 2.28 -15.80
CA ARG A 244 -3.11 2.25 -17.26
C ARG A 244 -2.77 0.87 -17.80
N VAL A 245 -1.68 0.30 -17.34
CA VAL A 245 -1.29 -1.10 -17.55
C VAL A 245 -1.53 -1.88 -16.24
N PRO A 246 -2.37 -2.93 -16.25
CA PRO A 246 -2.68 -3.70 -15.05
C PRO A 246 -1.46 -4.42 -14.48
N LEU A 247 -1.28 -4.41 -13.16
CA LEU A 247 -0.09 -4.96 -12.51
C LEU A 247 0.11 -6.47 -12.73
N TYR A 248 -0.96 -7.25 -12.99
CA TYR A 248 -0.82 -8.67 -13.33
C TYR A 248 -0.11 -8.86 -14.68
N ARG A 249 -0.31 -7.94 -15.63
CA ARG A 249 0.33 -7.97 -16.94
C ARG A 249 1.80 -7.62 -16.80
N ILE A 250 2.12 -6.60 -16.00
CA ILE A 250 3.50 -6.20 -15.67
C ILE A 250 4.27 -7.37 -15.04
N TRP A 251 3.64 -8.09 -14.11
CA TRP A 251 4.24 -9.29 -13.51
C TRP A 251 4.53 -10.38 -14.55
N ARG A 252 3.62 -10.60 -15.51
CA ARG A 252 3.76 -11.63 -16.53
C ARG A 252 4.82 -11.27 -17.58
N GLU A 253 4.77 -10.05 -18.08
CA GLU A 253 5.46 -9.64 -19.31
C GLU A 253 6.72 -8.82 -19.05
N GLU A 254 6.71 -8.01 -17.99
CA GLU A 254 7.71 -6.95 -17.82
C GLU A 254 8.65 -7.20 -16.63
N ARG A 255 8.49 -8.33 -15.91
CA ARG A 255 9.25 -8.61 -14.69
C ARG A 255 10.78 -8.69 -14.86
N GLY A 256 11.25 -8.86 -16.10
CA GLY A 256 12.68 -8.84 -16.44
C GLY A 256 13.27 -7.44 -16.61
N ARG A 257 12.45 -6.37 -16.57
CA ARG A 257 12.95 -5.00 -16.69
C ARG A 257 13.81 -4.60 -15.49
N PRO A 258 14.74 -3.63 -15.70
CA PRO A 258 15.47 -3.02 -14.60
C PRO A 258 14.52 -2.52 -13.50
N TRP A 259 14.84 -2.84 -12.24
CA TRP A 259 14.04 -2.44 -11.09
C TRP A 259 13.59 -0.96 -11.06
N PRO A 260 14.46 0.03 -11.37
CA PRO A 260 14.03 1.43 -11.40
C PRO A 260 12.93 1.73 -12.42
N GLU A 261 12.91 1.02 -13.56
CA GLU A 261 11.85 1.13 -14.56
C GLU A 261 10.55 0.53 -14.03
N LEU A 262 10.63 -0.64 -13.38
CA LEU A 262 9.47 -1.32 -12.80
C LEU A 262 8.68 -0.41 -11.86
N LEU A 263 9.35 0.40 -11.03
CA LEU A 263 8.69 1.32 -10.10
C LEU A 263 7.73 2.31 -10.80
N GLY A 264 7.92 2.60 -12.09
CA GLY A 264 7.01 3.41 -12.89
C GLY A 264 5.59 2.85 -12.95
N TYR A 265 5.41 1.53 -12.82
CA TYR A 265 4.11 0.86 -12.91
C TYR A 265 3.22 1.01 -11.66
N TRP A 266 3.78 1.33 -10.49
CA TRP A 266 2.99 1.69 -9.30
C TRP A 266 2.87 3.20 -9.11
N GLY A 267 3.73 3.95 -9.79
CA GLY A 267 3.83 5.38 -9.64
C GLY A 267 2.91 6.16 -10.57
N VAL A 268 3.10 7.48 -10.50
CA VAL A 268 2.41 8.48 -11.32
C VAL A 268 2.39 8.17 -12.84
N PRO A 269 3.43 7.58 -13.47
CA PRO A 269 3.41 7.27 -14.90
C PRO A 269 2.29 6.30 -15.31
N ASN A 270 1.99 5.31 -14.47
CA ASN A 270 0.99 4.29 -14.75
C ASN A 270 -0.35 4.55 -14.05
N LEU A 271 -0.44 5.51 -13.12
CA LEU A 271 -1.69 5.84 -12.46
C LEU A 271 -2.54 6.84 -13.25
N GLN A 272 -3.84 6.56 -13.31
CA GLN A 272 -4.87 7.41 -13.89
C GLN A 272 -6.12 7.47 -12.99
N VAL A 273 -6.96 8.47 -13.21
CA VAL A 273 -8.30 8.58 -12.63
C VAL A 273 -9.32 8.51 -13.76
N VAL A 274 -10.30 7.61 -13.61
CA VAL A 274 -11.32 7.31 -14.61
C VAL A 274 -12.71 7.34 -13.96
N ASN A 275 -13.73 7.69 -14.74
CA ASN A 275 -15.10 7.61 -14.25
C ASN A 275 -15.53 6.14 -14.11
N ARG A 276 -16.40 5.85 -13.13
CA ARG A 276 -16.79 4.47 -12.77
C ARG A 276 -17.27 3.59 -13.92
N ALA A 277 -18.06 4.14 -14.85
CA ALA A 277 -18.51 3.37 -16.02
C ALA A 277 -17.33 2.89 -16.88
N VAL A 278 -16.42 3.82 -17.19
CA VAL A 278 -15.19 3.53 -17.95
C VAL A 278 -14.30 2.53 -17.22
N HIS A 279 -14.20 2.64 -15.89
CA HIS A 279 -13.46 1.68 -15.08
C HIS A 279 -14.10 0.28 -15.12
N ALA A 280 -15.44 0.19 -15.05
CA ALA A 280 -16.16 -1.08 -15.11
C ALA A 280 -15.93 -1.80 -16.45
N ASP A 281 -15.98 -1.07 -17.56
CA ASP A 281 -15.72 -1.62 -18.90
C ASP A 281 -14.29 -2.18 -18.99
N LYS A 282 -13.31 -1.43 -18.48
CA LYS A 282 -11.91 -1.88 -18.42
C LYS A 282 -11.75 -3.12 -17.54
N CYS A 283 -12.35 -3.14 -16.35
CA CYS A 283 -12.32 -4.30 -15.46
C CYS A 283 -12.91 -5.55 -16.11
N ALA A 284 -14.00 -5.42 -16.87
CA ALA A 284 -14.60 -6.52 -17.61
C ALA A 284 -13.65 -7.05 -18.70
N ALA A 285 -13.02 -6.16 -19.47
CA ALA A 285 -12.03 -6.53 -20.49
C ALA A 285 -10.82 -7.27 -19.88
N GLU A 286 -10.26 -6.75 -18.78
CA GLU A 286 -9.15 -7.41 -18.07
C GLU A 286 -9.53 -8.77 -17.48
N ALA A 287 -10.77 -8.92 -16.98
CA ALA A 287 -11.26 -10.21 -16.51
C ALA A 287 -11.36 -11.23 -17.65
N GLY A 288 -11.81 -10.79 -18.83
CA GLY A 288 -11.82 -11.57 -20.06
C GLY A 288 -10.41 -12.04 -20.47
N GLU A 289 -9.43 -11.13 -20.47
CA GLU A 289 -8.03 -11.47 -20.76
C GLU A 289 -7.50 -12.53 -19.79
N ARG A 290 -7.70 -12.33 -18.47
CA ARG A 290 -7.26 -13.30 -17.46
C ARG A 290 -7.93 -14.67 -17.66
N ALA A 291 -9.19 -14.71 -18.09
CA ALA A 291 -9.87 -15.97 -18.38
C ALA A 291 -9.31 -16.65 -19.63
N SER A 292 -9.06 -15.91 -20.71
CA SER A 292 -8.46 -16.44 -21.94
C SER A 292 -7.06 -17.01 -21.71
N VAL A 293 -6.24 -16.34 -20.90
CA VAL A 293 -4.89 -16.80 -20.56
C VAL A 293 -4.94 -18.08 -19.74
N ARG A 294 -5.88 -18.21 -18.79
CA ARG A 294 -6.06 -19.47 -18.05
C ARG A 294 -6.49 -20.62 -18.97
N ARG A 295 -7.36 -20.36 -19.96
CA ARG A 295 -7.75 -21.38 -20.95
C ARG A 295 -6.58 -21.79 -21.84
N ALA A 296 -5.80 -20.83 -22.32
CA ALA A 296 -4.64 -21.10 -23.18
C ALA A 296 -3.50 -21.80 -22.42
N GLY A 297 -3.23 -21.40 -21.16
CA GLY A 297 -2.24 -22.06 -20.30
C GLY A 297 -2.70 -23.42 -19.77
N GLY A 298 -4.01 -23.66 -19.67
CA GLY A 298 -4.58 -24.98 -19.38
C GLY A 298 -4.56 -25.94 -20.57
N ALA A 299 -4.30 -25.45 -21.78
CA ALA A 299 -4.19 -26.27 -22.99
C ALA A 299 -2.77 -26.79 -23.25
N GLN A 300 -1.78 -26.46 -22.42
CA GLN A 300 -0.40 -26.98 -22.49
C GLN A 300 -0.08 -28.03 -21.41
N GLY A 301 -1.09 -28.78 -20.95
CA GLY A 301 -0.91 -30.01 -20.17
C GLY A 301 -1.09 -31.24 -21.06
N GLU A 302 0.02 -31.80 -21.55
CA GLU A 302 0.13 -33.07 -22.26
C GLU A 302 -0.44 -34.29 -21.48
N PRO A 303 -0.80 -35.39 -22.18
CA PRO A 303 -1.50 -36.54 -21.64
C PRO A 303 -0.52 -37.60 -21.13
N PHE A 304 -0.27 -37.69 -19.82
CA PHE A 304 0.42 -38.86 -19.26
C PHE A 304 0.06 -39.04 -17.78
N GLY A 305 -0.94 -39.89 -17.52
CA GLY A 305 -0.94 -40.72 -16.32
C GLY A 305 -0.73 -42.16 -16.81
N PRO A 306 0.25 -42.92 -16.29
CA PRO A 306 0.31 -44.34 -16.60
C PRO A 306 -0.99 -45.00 -16.14
N ALA A 307 -1.58 -45.79 -17.03
CA ALA A 307 -2.72 -46.64 -16.72
C ALA A 307 -2.39 -47.45 -15.46
N ALA A 308 -3.31 -47.42 -14.49
CA ALA A 308 -3.27 -48.33 -13.36
C ALA A 308 -3.24 -49.77 -13.90
N PRO A 309 -2.34 -50.64 -13.42
CA PRO A 309 -2.44 -52.05 -13.75
C PRO A 309 -3.73 -52.59 -13.14
N ASP A 310 -4.57 -53.12 -14.03
CA ASP A 310 -5.75 -53.91 -13.73
C ASP A 310 -5.33 -55.14 -12.91
N LEU A 311 -5.67 -55.13 -11.62
CA LEU A 311 -5.51 -56.26 -10.70
C LEU A 311 -6.82 -57.05 -10.60
N SER A 312 -7.42 -57.38 -11.74
CA SER A 312 -8.47 -58.40 -11.83
C SER A 312 -8.00 -59.57 -12.69
N GLY A 313 -7.32 -60.51 -12.05
CA GLY A 313 -6.88 -61.76 -12.66
C GLY A 313 -6.77 -62.85 -11.60
N ASP A 314 -7.89 -63.50 -11.31
CA ASP A 314 -7.98 -64.78 -10.59
C ASP A 314 -7.03 -65.83 -11.17
N PRO A 315 -6.23 -66.54 -10.35
CA PRO A 315 -5.60 -67.77 -10.76
C PRO A 315 -6.17 -68.94 -9.95
N LEU A 316 -7.19 -69.60 -10.52
CA LEU A 316 -7.53 -70.98 -10.17
C LEU A 316 -7.52 -71.84 -11.45
N SER A 317 -6.61 -72.83 -11.43
CA SER A 317 -6.64 -74.13 -12.15
C SER A 317 -5.49 -74.37 -13.15
N GLY A 318 -4.42 -75.00 -12.62
CA GLY A 318 -3.52 -76.06 -13.16
C GLY A 318 -3.13 -76.16 -14.65
N PRO A 319 -2.46 -77.26 -15.09
CA PRO A 319 -1.84 -78.37 -14.34
C PRO A 319 -0.36 -78.68 -14.72
N GLY A 320 0.31 -79.52 -13.92
CA GLY A 320 1.10 -80.66 -14.43
C GLY A 320 2.57 -80.50 -14.84
N GLU A 321 3.35 -81.48 -14.36
CA GLU A 321 4.59 -82.07 -14.91
C GLU A 321 5.95 -81.44 -14.55
N GLY A 322 6.83 -82.29 -13.99
CA GLY A 322 8.28 -82.09 -13.87
C GLY A 322 8.84 -82.25 -12.48
#